data_AF-A0A5A7NBT8-F1
#
_entry.id   AF-A0A5A7NBT8-F1
#
_cell.length_a   1.000
_cell.length_b   1.000
_cell.length_c   1.000
_cell.angle_alpha   90.00
_cell.angle_beta   90.00
_cell.angle_gamma   90.00
#
_symmetry.space_group_name_H-M   'P 1'
#
loop_
_entity.id
_entity.type
_entity.pdbx_description
1 polymer ?
#
loop_
_entity_poly.entity_id
_entity_poly.type
_entity_poly.pdbx_seq_one_letter_code
_entity_poly.pdbx_strand_id
1 'polypeptide(L)'
;MAMLFVAGCSANEGSWPPLAGDPPASEVTLLPAVAMPPPSPFSQNQSPLEAKAVLAELPTRLEALLEDAAKNRRQYEEAKQALTIEENTQLQGMSYRTAQLALSRLSQVESRLSALWRTTDTARVTLYAGQNNSDDVPSQNLESSLQRLEQAVAGLNSYLKEERQALIQPSTAEN
;
A
#
# COMPACT_ATOMS: atom_id res chain seq x y z
N MET A 1 55.87 7.76 -4.96
CA MET A 1 56.33 6.37 -4.74
C MET A 1 56.11 6.06 -3.27
N ALA A 2 55.13 5.21 -2.96
CA ALA A 2 54.96 4.44 -1.72
C ALA A 2 53.54 3.86 -1.72
N MET A 3 53.43 2.55 -1.97
CA MET A 3 52.27 1.74 -1.63
C MET A 3 52.19 1.60 -0.10
N LEU A 4 51.00 1.24 0.43
CA LEU A 4 50.73 0.36 1.61
C LEU A 4 49.23 0.55 1.97
N PHE A 5 48.28 -0.29 1.56
CA PHE A 5 47.93 -1.66 1.98
C PHE A 5 47.46 -1.84 3.45
N VAL A 6 46.27 -2.43 3.52
CA VAL A 6 45.64 -3.35 4.50
C VAL A 6 44.87 -2.84 5.75
N ALA A 7 43.59 -3.26 5.74
CA ALA A 7 42.84 -3.97 6.78
C ALA A 7 42.34 -3.26 8.05
N GLY A 8 41.05 -3.51 8.30
CA GLY A 8 40.64 -4.12 9.56
C GLY A 8 39.62 -3.34 10.39
N CYS A 9 38.33 -3.43 10.05
CA CYS A 9 37.27 -3.23 11.04
C CYS A 9 37.18 -4.51 11.88
N SER A 10 37.92 -4.56 12.99
CA SER A 10 37.62 -5.48 14.09
C SER A 10 36.56 -4.86 15.00
N ALA A 11 35.53 -5.66 15.29
CA ALA A 11 34.61 -5.41 16.39
C ALA A 11 35.38 -5.43 17.72
N ASN A 12 35.17 -4.42 18.57
CA ASN A 12 35.22 -4.61 20.02
C ASN A 12 34.41 -3.52 20.72
N GLU A 13 33.24 -3.93 21.22
CA GLU A 13 32.66 -3.59 22.52
C GLU A 13 33.05 -2.23 23.12
N GLY A 14 32.54 -1.16 22.50
CA GLY A 14 32.59 0.20 23.02
C GLY A 14 31.53 0.43 24.10
N SER A 15 31.91 0.12 25.35
CA SER A 15 31.49 0.72 26.61
C SER A 15 30.47 1.87 26.51
N TRP A 16 29.26 1.65 27.01
CA TRP A 16 28.37 2.76 27.40
C TRP A 16 29.01 3.53 28.57
N PRO A 17 28.86 4.86 28.66
CA PRO A 17 29.41 5.62 29.77
C PRO A 17 28.69 5.25 31.07
N PRO A 18 29.39 5.18 32.22
CA PRO A 18 28.77 4.84 33.49
C PRO A 18 27.87 5.99 33.94
N LEU A 19 26.56 5.75 33.99
CA LEU A 19 25.60 6.63 34.65
C LEU A 19 25.92 6.61 36.15
N ALA A 20 26.58 7.66 36.60
CA ALA A 20 26.76 7.94 38.01
C ALA A 20 25.39 8.17 38.67
N GLY A 21 25.17 7.48 39.79
CA GLY A 21 24.18 7.83 40.80
C GLY A 21 22.87 7.07 40.69
N ASP A 22 22.68 6.11 41.59
CA ASP A 22 21.35 5.63 42.00
C ASP A 22 20.52 6.84 42.48
N PRO A 23 19.42 7.23 41.81
CA PRO A 23 18.48 8.15 42.42
C PRO A 23 17.75 7.41 43.56
N PRO A 24 17.51 8.05 44.72
CA PRO A 24 16.74 7.43 45.79
C PRO A 24 15.35 7.05 45.27
N ALA A 25 14.89 5.84 45.62
CA ALA A 25 13.60 5.30 45.26
C ALA A 25 12.47 6.23 45.75
N SER A 26 12.05 7.15 44.88
CA SER A 26 10.88 7.99 45.09
C SER A 26 9.67 7.10 44.94
N GLU A 27 8.83 7.01 45.97
CA GLU A 27 7.55 6.32 45.91
C GLU A 27 6.78 6.85 44.69
N VAL A 28 6.58 5.98 43.71
CA VAL A 28 5.84 6.27 42.49
C VAL A 28 4.41 6.54 42.90
N THR A 29 4.06 7.82 43.04
CA THR A 29 2.66 8.25 43.09
C THR A 29 2.07 7.85 41.74
N LEU A 30 1.33 6.74 41.70
CA LEU A 30 0.63 6.29 40.52
C LEU A 30 -0.28 7.44 40.07
N LEU A 31 0.04 8.03 38.91
CA LEU A 31 -0.82 8.99 38.24
C LEU A 31 -2.23 8.37 38.16
N PRO A 32 -3.29 9.11 38.52
CA PRO A 32 -4.65 8.61 38.35
C PRO A 32 -4.81 8.16 36.91
N ALA A 33 -5.36 6.96 36.72
CA ALA A 33 -5.55 6.38 35.40
C ALA A 33 -6.17 7.44 34.49
N VAL A 34 -5.42 7.85 33.47
CA VAL A 34 -5.94 8.76 32.44
C VAL A 34 -7.13 8.03 31.85
N ALA A 35 -8.33 8.54 32.13
CA ALA A 35 -9.53 8.05 31.49
C ALA A 35 -9.27 8.14 29.99
N MET A 36 -9.26 6.99 29.31
CA MET A 36 -9.17 6.97 27.87
C MET A 36 -10.23 7.94 27.35
N PRO A 37 -9.87 8.92 26.51
CA PRO A 37 -10.89 9.71 25.84
C PRO A 37 -11.85 8.71 25.18
N PRO A 38 -13.17 8.90 25.29
CA PRO A 38 -14.11 8.04 24.61
C PRO A 38 -13.69 7.94 23.14
N PRO A 39 -13.79 6.76 22.50
CA PRO A 39 -13.47 6.64 21.09
C PRO A 39 -14.25 7.75 20.38
N SER A 40 -13.55 8.69 19.76
CA SER A 40 -14.20 9.74 18.97
C SER A 40 -15.20 9.01 18.07
N PRO A 41 -16.49 9.36 18.10
CA PRO A 41 -17.38 8.85 17.08
C PRO A 41 -16.71 9.23 15.76
N PHE A 42 -16.51 8.24 14.89
CA PHE A 42 -16.15 8.49 13.50
C PHE A 42 -17.30 9.29 12.87
N SER A 43 -17.40 10.57 13.18
CA SER A 43 -18.20 11.55 12.47
C SER A 43 -17.38 11.98 11.27
N GLN A 44 -17.22 11.08 10.31
CA GLN A 44 -17.31 11.51 8.93
C GLN A 44 -18.81 11.53 8.62
N ASN A 45 -19.48 12.61 9.02
CA ASN A 45 -20.80 12.91 8.49
C ASN A 45 -20.61 13.32 7.03
N GLN A 46 -20.27 12.35 6.17
CA GLN A 46 -20.35 12.53 4.74
C GLN A 46 -21.80 12.93 4.45
N SER A 47 -21.99 14.09 3.85
CA SER A 47 -23.35 14.53 3.53
C SER A 47 -23.93 13.61 2.46
N PRO A 48 -25.26 13.40 2.41
CA PRO A 48 -25.89 12.64 1.34
C PRO A 48 -25.54 13.16 -0.07
N LEU A 49 -25.29 14.47 -0.19
CA LEU A 49 -24.89 15.10 -1.45
C LEU A 49 -23.46 14.69 -1.86
N GLU A 50 -22.51 14.67 -0.90
CA GLU A 50 -21.16 14.17 -1.14
C GLU A 50 -21.15 12.67 -1.42
N ALA A 51 -22.01 11.89 -0.75
CA ALA A 51 -22.14 10.46 -1.02
C ALA A 51 -22.65 10.20 -2.45
N LYS A 52 -23.65 10.97 -2.92
CA LYS A 52 -24.11 10.92 -4.32
C LYS A 52 -23.00 11.29 -5.30
N ALA A 53 -22.20 12.31 -5.01
CA ALA A 53 -21.08 12.69 -5.87
C ALA A 53 -20.01 11.59 -5.98
N VAL A 54 -19.64 10.95 -4.85
CA VAL A 54 -18.70 9.82 -4.84
C VAL A 54 -19.21 8.65 -5.68
N LEU A 55 -20.50 8.31 -5.58
CA LEU A 55 -21.10 7.25 -6.37
C LEU A 55 -21.21 7.61 -7.86
N ALA A 56 -21.51 8.86 -8.18
CA ALA A 56 -21.60 9.32 -9.57
C ALA A 56 -20.23 9.28 -10.29
N GLU A 57 -19.15 9.60 -9.58
CA GLU A 57 -17.79 9.60 -10.14
C GLU A 57 -17.11 8.21 -10.14
N LEU A 58 -17.71 7.22 -9.47
CA LEU A 58 -17.15 5.87 -9.32
C LEU A 58 -16.73 5.25 -10.67
N PRO A 59 -17.57 5.23 -11.73
CA PRO A 59 -17.19 4.57 -12.98
C PRO A 59 -15.95 5.20 -13.61
N THR A 60 -15.89 6.54 -13.66
CA THR A 60 -14.77 7.27 -14.25
C THR A 60 -13.48 7.07 -13.47
N ARG A 61 -13.54 7.15 -12.13
CA ARG A 61 -12.37 6.92 -11.26
C ARG A 61 -11.88 5.49 -11.34
N LEU A 62 -12.79 4.52 -11.41
CA LEU A 62 -12.46 3.11 -11.57
C LEU A 62 -11.75 2.85 -12.91
N GLU A 63 -12.28 3.33 -14.03
CA GLU A 63 -11.66 3.13 -15.35
C GLU A 63 -10.24 3.72 -15.41
N ALA A 64 -10.03 4.93 -14.89
CA ALA A 64 -8.71 5.54 -14.85
C ALA A 64 -7.69 4.70 -14.05
N LEU A 65 -8.11 4.16 -12.89
CA LEU A 65 -7.25 3.29 -12.08
C LEU A 65 -6.99 1.94 -12.75
N LEU A 66 -7.97 1.38 -13.47
CA LEU A 66 -7.80 0.13 -14.21
C LEU A 66 -6.85 0.31 -15.40
N GLU A 67 -6.92 1.43 -16.12
CA GLU A 67 -5.99 1.77 -17.19
C GLU A 67 -4.55 1.91 -16.64
N ASP A 68 -4.39 2.63 -15.52
CA ASP A 68 -3.12 2.74 -14.82
C ASP A 68 -2.59 1.37 -14.38
N ALA A 69 -3.45 0.51 -13.82
CA ALA A 69 -3.07 -0.85 -13.44
C ALA A 69 -2.58 -1.65 -14.67
N ALA A 70 -3.33 -1.62 -15.77
CA ALA A 70 -2.98 -2.35 -17.00
C ALA A 70 -1.65 -1.88 -17.58
N LYS A 71 -1.41 -0.56 -17.60
CA LYS A 71 -0.15 0.03 -18.08
C LYS A 71 1.04 -0.41 -17.23
N ASN A 72 0.95 -0.27 -15.91
CA ASN A 72 2.06 -0.64 -15.02
C ASN A 72 2.30 -2.16 -15.02
N ARG A 73 1.27 -2.97 -15.21
CA ARG A 73 1.40 -4.42 -15.38
C ARG A 73 2.15 -4.78 -16.65
N ARG A 74 1.84 -4.15 -17.79
CA ARG A 74 2.60 -4.37 -19.04
C ARG A 74 4.08 -4.01 -18.86
N GLN A 75 4.37 -2.85 -18.27
CA GLN A 75 5.76 -2.43 -17.99
C GLN A 75 6.50 -3.42 -17.09
N TYR A 76 5.81 -3.99 -16.10
CA TYR A 76 6.36 -5.01 -15.23
C TYR A 76 6.69 -6.30 -15.99
N GLU A 77 5.75 -6.83 -16.77
CA GLU A 77 5.95 -8.06 -17.54
C GLU A 77 7.05 -7.90 -18.60
N GLU A 78 7.12 -6.76 -19.28
CA GLU A 78 8.19 -6.43 -20.23
C GLU A 78 9.56 -6.40 -19.55
N ALA A 79 9.67 -5.74 -18.39
CA ALA A 79 10.92 -5.69 -17.63
C ALA A 79 11.32 -7.06 -17.07
N LYS A 80 10.33 -7.89 -16.67
CA LYS A 80 10.54 -9.26 -16.22
C LYS A 80 11.05 -10.17 -17.35
N GLN A 81 10.50 -10.03 -18.56
CA GLN A 81 10.98 -10.74 -19.74
C GLN A 81 12.40 -10.31 -20.11
N ALA A 82 12.71 -9.01 -20.06
CA ALA A 82 14.06 -8.50 -20.31
C ALA A 82 15.09 -9.13 -19.37
N LEU A 83 14.77 -9.30 -18.08
CA LEU A 83 15.63 -9.99 -17.12
C LEU A 83 15.99 -11.43 -17.50
N THR A 84 15.11 -12.13 -18.22
CA THR A 84 15.36 -13.53 -18.63
C THR A 84 16.19 -13.64 -19.90
N ILE A 85 16.27 -12.57 -20.71
CA ILE A 85 16.88 -12.60 -22.05
C ILE A 85 18.22 -11.84 -22.06
N GLU A 86 18.36 -10.79 -21.25
CA GLU A 86 19.58 -9.97 -21.22
C GLU A 86 20.73 -10.75 -20.58
N GLU A 87 21.87 -10.88 -21.27
CA GLU A 87 23.10 -11.47 -20.71
C GLU A 87 24.03 -10.40 -20.10
N ASN A 88 23.83 -9.13 -20.48
CA ASN A 88 24.62 -8.01 -19.98
C ASN A 88 24.15 -7.62 -18.56
N THR A 89 25.02 -7.80 -17.58
CA THR A 89 24.75 -7.53 -16.15
C THR A 89 24.31 -6.09 -15.87
N GLN A 90 24.78 -5.10 -16.64
CA GLN A 90 24.36 -3.71 -16.46
C GLN A 90 22.92 -3.49 -16.96
N LEU A 91 22.56 -4.11 -18.10
CA LEU A 91 21.20 -4.04 -18.64
C LEU A 91 20.22 -4.79 -17.72
N GLN A 92 20.59 -6.00 -17.25
CA GLN A 92 19.82 -6.76 -16.26
C GLN A 92 19.53 -5.93 -15.00
N GLY A 93 20.53 -5.19 -14.49
CA GLY A 93 20.35 -4.31 -13.33
C GLY A 93 19.34 -3.17 -13.57
N MET A 94 19.27 -2.64 -14.80
CA MET A 94 18.27 -1.63 -15.17
C MET A 94 16.87 -2.25 -15.32
N SER A 95 16.78 -3.42 -15.96
CA SER A 95 15.53 -4.19 -16.10
C SER A 95 14.97 -4.56 -14.72
N TYR A 96 15.82 -4.93 -13.76
CA TYR A 96 15.42 -5.22 -12.39
C TYR A 96 14.83 -4.00 -11.68
N ARG A 97 15.51 -2.84 -11.75
CA ARG A 97 15.00 -1.59 -11.18
C ARG A 97 13.70 -1.15 -11.83
N THR A 98 13.57 -1.37 -13.13
CA THR A 98 12.34 -1.07 -13.88
C THR A 98 11.18 -1.94 -13.42
N ALA A 99 11.40 -3.25 -13.26
CA ALA A 99 10.42 -4.17 -12.71
C ALA A 99 10.02 -3.78 -11.27
N GLN A 100 10.99 -3.47 -10.40
CA GLN A 100 10.71 -2.99 -9.04
C GLN A 100 9.87 -1.70 -9.03
N LEU A 101 10.18 -0.74 -9.89
CA LEU A 101 9.43 0.51 -10.00
C LEU A 101 8.00 0.27 -10.49
N ALA A 102 7.82 -0.58 -11.50
CA ALA A 102 6.50 -0.95 -12.01
C ALA A 102 5.65 -1.66 -10.93
N LEU A 103 6.26 -2.58 -10.17
CA LEU A 103 5.60 -3.26 -9.05
C LEU A 103 5.20 -2.29 -7.92
N SER A 104 6.07 -1.31 -7.60
CA SER A 104 5.77 -0.25 -6.64
C SER A 104 4.58 0.61 -7.11
N ARG A 105 4.52 0.97 -8.40
CA ARG A 105 3.39 1.70 -8.98
C ARG A 105 2.10 0.88 -8.93
N LEU A 106 2.15 -0.42 -9.25
CA LEU A 106 1.00 -1.31 -9.11
C LEU A 106 0.50 -1.37 -7.65
N SER A 107 1.40 -1.38 -6.67
CA SER A 107 1.02 -1.28 -5.26
C SER A 107 0.30 0.03 -4.93
N GLN A 108 0.73 1.15 -5.51
CA GLN A 108 0.06 2.43 -5.29
C GLN A 108 -1.35 2.41 -5.90
N VAL A 109 -1.52 1.80 -7.07
CA VAL A 109 -2.83 1.63 -7.71
C VAL A 109 -3.73 0.74 -6.86
N GLU A 110 -3.22 -0.36 -6.30
CA GLU A 110 -3.97 -1.21 -5.34
C GLU A 110 -4.46 -0.39 -4.15
N SER A 111 -3.58 0.40 -3.53
CA SER A 111 -3.96 1.20 -2.37
C SER A 111 -5.01 2.25 -2.72
N ARG A 112 -4.97 2.82 -3.93
CA ARG A 112 -5.99 3.75 -4.44
C ARG A 112 -7.33 3.06 -4.73
N LEU A 113 -7.32 1.85 -5.31
CA LEU A 113 -8.53 1.05 -5.52
C LEU A 113 -9.16 0.65 -4.18
N SER A 114 -8.35 0.20 -3.22
CA SER A 114 -8.79 -0.12 -1.86
C SER A 114 -9.38 1.11 -1.14
N ALA A 115 -8.78 2.30 -1.33
CA ALA A 115 -9.34 3.55 -0.80
C ALA A 115 -10.67 3.91 -1.48
N LEU A 116 -10.75 3.81 -2.81
CA LEU A 116 -11.98 4.04 -3.57
C LEU A 116 -13.09 3.12 -3.06
N TRP A 117 -12.81 1.83 -2.88
CA TRP A 117 -13.76 0.85 -2.35
C TRP A 117 -14.31 1.27 -0.98
N ARG A 118 -13.45 1.66 -0.03
CA ARG A 118 -13.90 2.12 1.30
C ARG A 118 -14.74 3.39 1.22
N THR A 119 -14.34 4.36 0.39
CA THR A 119 -15.11 5.62 0.24
C THR A 119 -16.47 5.37 -0.40
N THR A 120 -16.53 4.44 -1.36
CA THR A 120 -17.76 4.05 -2.03
C THR A 120 -18.68 3.26 -1.10
N ASP A 121 -18.14 2.35 -0.29
CA ASP A 121 -18.89 1.62 0.73
C ASP A 121 -19.49 2.57 1.78
N THR A 122 -18.68 3.53 2.26
CA THR A 122 -19.13 4.58 3.19
C THR A 122 -20.25 5.44 2.57
N ALA A 123 -20.11 5.82 1.30
CA ALA A 123 -21.13 6.57 0.57
C ALA A 123 -22.43 5.77 0.41
N ARG A 124 -22.35 4.46 0.14
CA ARG A 124 -23.52 3.57 0.10
C ARG A 124 -24.22 3.52 1.45
N VAL A 125 -23.48 3.23 2.52
CA VAL A 125 -24.03 3.16 3.88
C VAL A 125 -24.71 4.49 4.26
N THR A 126 -24.10 5.63 3.93
CA THR A 126 -24.66 6.96 4.19
C THR A 126 -26.00 7.18 3.49
N LEU A 127 -26.14 6.73 2.25
CA LEU A 127 -27.39 6.88 1.50
C LEU A 127 -28.47 5.88 1.94
N TYR A 128 -28.10 4.62 2.21
CA TYR A 128 -29.04 3.60 2.66
C TYR A 128 -29.48 3.78 4.12
N ALA A 129 -28.61 4.29 4.99
CA ALA A 129 -28.97 4.64 6.37
C ALA A 129 -29.94 5.82 6.44
N GLY A 130 -30.01 6.66 5.39
CA GLY A 130 -30.94 7.78 5.26
C GLY A 130 -32.23 7.48 4.47
N GLN A 131 -32.37 6.29 3.88
CA GLN A 131 -33.49 5.96 3.00
C GLN A 131 -34.68 5.33 3.74
N ASN A 132 -35.59 6.20 4.17
CA ASN A 132 -37.02 5.90 4.32
C ASN A 132 -37.84 6.34 3.08
N ASN A 133 -37.20 6.80 1.98
CA ASN A 133 -37.89 7.30 0.78
C ASN A 133 -37.27 6.79 -0.53
N SER A 134 -37.82 5.65 -0.95
CA SER A 134 -38.12 5.04 -2.26
C SER A 134 -37.73 5.60 -3.65
N ASP A 135 -36.79 6.53 -3.86
CA ASP A 135 -36.55 7.03 -5.25
C ASP A 135 -35.11 6.95 -5.83
N ASP A 136 -34.09 6.48 -5.10
CA ASP A 136 -32.74 6.28 -5.69
C ASP A 136 -32.40 4.78 -5.75
N VAL A 137 -32.90 4.08 -6.78
CA VAL A 137 -32.35 2.77 -7.17
C VAL A 137 -30.95 3.01 -7.76
N PRO A 138 -29.89 2.33 -7.28
CA PRO A 138 -28.58 2.42 -7.91
C PRO A 138 -28.72 2.04 -9.38
N SER A 139 -28.30 2.91 -10.29
CA SER A 139 -28.33 2.61 -11.72
C SER A 139 -27.57 1.29 -11.97
N GLN A 140 -28.02 0.47 -12.91
CA GLN A 140 -27.35 -0.79 -13.27
C GLN A 140 -25.84 -0.60 -13.56
N ASN A 141 -25.46 0.59 -14.03
CA ASN A 141 -24.07 1.01 -14.22
C ASN A 141 -23.29 1.14 -12.90
N LEU A 142 -23.92 1.64 -11.84
CA LEU A 142 -23.32 1.73 -10.51
C LEU A 142 -23.05 0.33 -9.92
N GLU A 143 -24.03 -0.57 -9.97
CA GLU A 143 -23.89 -1.93 -9.42
C GLU A 143 -22.79 -2.72 -10.14
N SER A 144 -22.75 -2.63 -11.47
CA SER A 144 -21.68 -3.23 -12.26
C SER A 144 -20.30 -2.60 -11.97
N SER A 145 -20.23 -1.29 -11.77
CA SER A 145 -18.98 -0.61 -11.36
C SER A 145 -18.51 -1.04 -9.97
N LEU A 146 -19.43 -1.23 -9.02
CA LEU A 146 -19.13 -1.74 -7.68
C LEU A 146 -18.54 -3.15 -7.73
N GLN A 147 -19.18 -4.05 -8.48
CA GLN A 147 -18.72 -5.43 -8.64
C GLN A 147 -17.33 -5.46 -9.31
N ARG A 148 -17.11 -4.63 -10.33
CA ARG A 148 -15.80 -4.51 -10.99
C ARG A 148 -14.74 -3.96 -10.05
N LEU A 149 -15.06 -2.99 -9.20
CA LEU A 149 -14.13 -2.45 -8.21
C LEU A 149 -13.72 -3.52 -7.19
N GLU A 150 -14.67 -4.29 -6.67
CA GLU A 150 -14.39 -5.39 -5.74
C GLU A 150 -13.47 -6.45 -6.38
N GLN A 151 -13.80 -6.88 -7.60
CA GLN A 151 -12.97 -7.82 -8.37
C GLN A 151 -11.57 -7.26 -8.65
N ALA A 152 -11.46 -5.97 -8.98
CA ALA A 152 -10.18 -5.32 -9.26
C ALA A 152 -9.28 -5.26 -8.03
N VAL A 153 -9.84 -4.93 -6.86
CA VAL A 153 -9.11 -4.92 -5.58
C VAL A 153 -8.61 -6.32 -5.25
N ALA A 154 -9.51 -7.32 -5.27
CA ALA A 154 -9.15 -8.71 -4.95
C ALA A 154 -8.10 -9.28 -5.91
N GLY A 155 -8.31 -9.07 -7.22
CA GLY A 155 -7.40 -9.56 -8.25
C GLY A 155 -6.02 -8.92 -8.20
N LEU A 156 -5.94 -7.60 -8.02
CA LEU A 156 -4.66 -6.90 -7.95
C LEU A 156 -3.91 -7.22 -6.65
N ASN A 157 -4.61 -7.42 -5.54
CA ASN A 157 -4.00 -7.84 -4.28
C ASN A 157 -3.37 -9.24 -4.40
N SER A 158 -4.09 -10.21 -4.98
CA SER A 158 -3.56 -11.56 -5.22
C SER A 158 -2.32 -11.52 -6.12
N TYR A 159 -2.41 -10.81 -7.24
CA TYR A 159 -1.30 -10.66 -8.18
C TYR A 159 -0.06 -10.04 -7.52
N LEU A 160 -0.23 -8.95 -6.76
CA LEU A 160 0.89 -8.31 -6.06
C LEU A 160 1.52 -9.22 -5.00
N LYS A 161 0.74 -10.06 -4.33
CA LYS A 161 1.26 -11.01 -3.35
C LYS A 161 2.17 -12.04 -4.01
N GLU A 162 1.75 -12.59 -5.14
CA GLU A 162 2.53 -13.56 -5.94
C GLU A 162 3.82 -12.91 -6.49
N GLU A 163 3.70 -11.75 -7.12
CA GLU A 163 4.83 -11.10 -7.79
C GLU A 163 5.87 -10.51 -6.81
N ARG A 164 5.44 -10.03 -5.64
CA ARG A 164 6.39 -9.62 -4.59
C ARG A 164 7.23 -10.79 -4.10
N GLN A 165 6.65 -11.99 -3.98
CA GLN A 165 7.40 -13.18 -3.60
C GLN A 165 8.37 -13.60 -4.71
N ALA A 166 7.94 -13.52 -5.97
CA ALA A 166 8.77 -13.86 -7.12
C ALA A 166 9.98 -12.93 -7.29
N LEU A 167 9.82 -11.62 -7.07
CA LEU A 167 10.93 -10.66 -7.22
C LEU A 167 11.92 -10.64 -6.04
N ILE A 168 11.52 -11.16 -4.88
CA ILE A 168 12.36 -11.27 -3.67
C ILE A 168 13.26 -12.51 -3.72
N GLN A 169 12.93 -13.52 -4.53
CA GLN A 169 13.87 -14.61 -4.82
C GLN A 169 14.83 -14.14 -5.93
N PRO A 170 16.04 -13.63 -5.62
CA PRO A 170 17.09 -13.65 -6.63
C PRO A 170 17.22 -15.10 -7.06
N SER A 171 17.39 -15.34 -8.36
CA SER A 171 17.59 -16.67 -8.92
C SER A 171 18.58 -17.49 -8.10
N THR A 172 18.10 -18.30 -7.16
CA THR A 172 18.80 -19.47 -6.64
C THR A 172 18.62 -20.61 -7.62
N ALA A 173 18.73 -20.30 -8.92
CA ALA A 173 19.13 -21.28 -9.91
C ALA A 173 20.65 -21.35 -9.80
N GLU A 174 21.12 -21.98 -8.72
CA GLU A 174 22.50 -22.41 -8.60
C GLU A 174 22.77 -23.46 -9.68
N ASN A 175 23.93 -23.31 -10.32
CA ASN A 175 24.58 -24.28 -11.20
C ASN A 175 24.71 -25.66 -10.58
#